data_AF-A0A3L6ZSA6-F1
#
_entry.id   AF-A0A3L6ZSA6-F1
#
_cell.length_a   1.000
_cell.length_b   1.000
_cell.length_c   1.000
_cell.angle_alpha   90.00
_cell.angle_beta   90.00
_cell.angle_gamma   90.00
#
_symmetry.space_group_name_H-M   'P 1'
#
loop_
_entity.id
_entity.type
_entity.pdbx_description
1 polymer ?
#
loop_
_entity_poly.entity_id
_entity_poly.type
_entity_poly.pdbx_seq_one_letter_code
_entity_poly.pdbx_strand_id
1 'polypeptide(L)'
;MENAYRVLVVEDDLDVLFYVQTILTRKGFDVRALSDPLTARRNTVEFAPDVVITDIEMPGMTGLDLIAEVRDAQPGTPVVVMTAHVSVSYAVSALRNAADEFLTKPIASAEMVSVATRLAAGFRRAQASVPRNVVLAIGAHPDDVEIGVGGLLAAHRAAGDSVAILTLSRGSRGGEADGRQHESLAAAEMLGARLFLEDLPDTAISNSDPTVGIIERVVAEVTPTIVYTHSDHDRHQDHRAVHAAALVATRRVNTVACFQSPSATVDFRPTRFVSIDGFTETKLELLASFASQAGIRDYLEPDFVLATARYWSRYGSGKNCEPLEIVREATELAVTHRDIETAVRAVKHASHDEGAQR
;
A
#
# COMPACT_ATOMS: atom_id res chain seq x y z
N MET A 1 -22.50 0.40 -12.54
CA MET A 1 -23.11 1.24 -11.48
C MET A 1 -21.99 1.66 -10.56
N GLU A 2 -21.38 2.81 -10.83
CA GLU A 2 -20.18 3.22 -10.12
C GLU A 2 -20.51 3.68 -8.69
N ASN A 3 -19.89 2.98 -7.74
CA ASN A 3 -19.64 3.37 -6.34
C ASN A 3 -20.76 3.18 -5.29
N ALA A 4 -21.53 2.10 -5.38
CA ALA A 4 -22.39 1.63 -4.28
C ALA A 4 -21.61 1.47 -2.96
N TYR A 5 -22.18 1.89 -1.83
CA TYR A 5 -21.60 1.64 -0.50
C TYR A 5 -21.71 0.15 -0.14
N ARG A 6 -20.63 -0.44 0.35
CA ARG A 6 -20.54 -1.83 0.77
C ARG A 6 -20.96 -1.98 2.22
N VAL A 7 -21.98 -2.80 2.48
CA VAL A 7 -22.50 -3.05 3.83
C VAL A 7 -22.37 -4.52 4.17
N LEU A 8 -21.67 -4.82 5.26
CA LEU A 8 -21.67 -6.16 5.84
C LEU A 8 -22.75 -6.21 6.92
N VAL A 9 -23.69 -7.14 6.80
CA VAL A 9 -24.76 -7.36 7.77
C VAL A 9 -24.53 -8.69 8.47
N VAL A 10 -24.52 -8.70 9.81
CA VAL A 10 -24.34 -9.90 10.63
C VAL A 10 -25.50 -10.04 11.61
N GLU A 11 -26.36 -11.03 11.38
CA GLU A 11 -27.61 -11.23 12.14
C GLU A 11 -28.01 -12.70 12.07
N ASP A 12 -28.24 -13.34 13.22
CA ASP A 12 -28.60 -14.75 13.30
C ASP A 12 -30.09 -15.02 13.01
N ASP A 13 -30.97 -14.04 13.23
CA ASP A 13 -32.36 -14.10 12.77
C ASP A 13 -32.45 -13.89 11.25
N LEU A 14 -32.80 -14.95 10.53
CA LEU A 14 -32.87 -14.95 9.06
C LEU A 14 -33.93 -14.00 8.50
N ASP A 15 -35.02 -13.75 9.22
CA ASP A 15 -36.08 -12.83 8.77
C ASP A 15 -35.59 -11.38 8.87
N VAL A 16 -34.90 -11.05 9.97
CA VAL A 16 -34.28 -9.73 10.15
C VAL A 16 -33.15 -9.54 9.15
N LEU A 17 -32.27 -10.53 8.97
CA LEU A 17 -31.17 -10.49 8.00
C LEU A 17 -31.70 -10.24 6.59
N PHE A 18 -32.74 -10.98 6.17
CA PHE A 18 -33.38 -10.84 4.86
C PHE A 18 -34.05 -9.47 4.70
N TYR A 19 -34.71 -8.96 5.74
CA TYR A 19 -35.30 -7.62 5.75
C TYR A 19 -34.24 -6.54 5.53
N VAL A 20 -33.17 -6.53 6.33
CA VAL A 20 -32.08 -5.55 6.25
C VAL A 20 -31.42 -5.59 4.87
N GLN A 21 -31.07 -6.80 4.40
CA GLN A 21 -30.49 -6.99 3.08
C GLN A 21 -31.39 -6.45 1.97
N THR A 22 -32.67 -6.77 2.01
CA THR A 22 -33.63 -6.32 0.98
C THR A 22 -33.74 -4.79 0.92
N ILE A 23 -33.83 -4.13 2.07
CA ILE A 23 -33.97 -2.67 2.12
C ILE A 23 -32.72 -1.97 1.61
N LEU A 24 -31.54 -2.40 2.06
CA LEU A 24 -30.27 -1.77 1.67
C LEU A 24 -29.95 -2.03 0.18
N THR A 25 -30.13 -3.25 -0.32
CA THR A 25 -29.93 -3.54 -1.74
C THR A 25 -30.86 -2.70 -2.63
N ARG A 26 -32.13 -2.54 -2.24
CA ARG A 26 -33.09 -1.67 -2.97
C ARG A 26 -32.69 -0.18 -2.98
N LYS A 27 -31.84 0.25 -2.05
CA LYS A 27 -31.31 1.61 -1.97
C LYS A 27 -29.95 1.77 -2.64
N GLY A 28 -29.48 0.74 -3.35
CA GLY A 28 -28.26 0.80 -4.15
C GLY A 28 -26.98 0.55 -3.36
N PHE A 29 -27.08 -0.08 -2.18
CA PHE A 29 -25.91 -0.60 -1.47
C PHE A 29 -25.51 -1.96 -2.05
N ASP A 30 -24.21 -2.26 -2.01
CA ASP A 30 -23.69 -3.61 -2.20
C ASP A 30 -23.69 -4.31 -0.84
N VAL A 31 -24.54 -5.32 -0.65
CA VAL A 31 -24.81 -5.88 0.68
C VAL A 31 -24.35 -7.33 0.75
N ARG A 32 -23.48 -7.62 1.72
CA ARG A 32 -23.13 -8.98 2.11
C ARG A 32 -23.79 -9.33 3.44
N ALA A 33 -24.63 -10.35 3.44
CA ALA A 33 -25.40 -10.79 4.59
C ALA A 33 -24.81 -12.10 5.15
N LEU A 34 -24.59 -12.16 6.46
CA LEU A 34 -24.05 -13.29 7.19
C LEU A 34 -24.97 -13.65 8.36
N SER A 35 -25.30 -14.94 8.48
CA SER A 35 -26.02 -15.47 9.64
C SER A 35 -25.11 -16.05 10.72
N ASP A 36 -23.83 -16.30 10.39
CA ASP A 36 -22.84 -16.83 11.31
C ASP A 36 -21.79 -15.74 11.65
N PRO A 37 -21.78 -15.21 12.88
CA PRO A 37 -20.85 -14.15 13.28
C PRO A 37 -19.39 -14.59 13.26
N LEU A 38 -19.08 -15.89 13.37
CA LEU A 38 -17.70 -16.39 13.33
C LEU A 38 -17.02 -16.18 11.97
N THR A 39 -17.81 -15.98 10.92
CA THR A 39 -17.30 -15.72 9.57
C THR A 39 -17.07 -14.23 9.28
N ALA A 40 -17.44 -13.34 10.21
CA ALA A 40 -17.43 -11.90 9.97
C ALA A 40 -16.03 -11.31 9.76
N ARG A 41 -15.01 -11.77 10.52
CA ARG A 41 -13.63 -11.30 10.35
C ARG A 41 -13.12 -11.57 8.93
N ARG A 42 -13.26 -12.82 8.47
CA ARG A 42 -12.87 -13.23 7.11
C ARG A 42 -13.60 -12.40 6.06
N ASN A 43 -14.90 -12.19 6.22
CA ASN A 43 -15.68 -11.39 5.28
C ASN A 43 -15.37 -9.90 5.36
N THR A 44 -14.97 -9.37 6.51
CA THR A 44 -14.50 -7.99 6.65
C THR A 44 -13.25 -7.79 5.79
N VAL A 45 -12.29 -8.72 5.89
CA VAL A 45 -11.11 -8.73 5.02
C VAL A 45 -11.52 -8.88 3.56
N GLU A 46 -12.27 -9.92 3.19
CA GLU A 46 -12.63 -10.27 1.80
C GLU A 46 -13.56 -9.26 1.10
N PHE A 47 -14.44 -8.59 1.84
CA PHE A 47 -15.42 -7.65 1.30
C PHE A 47 -14.98 -6.19 1.42
N ALA A 48 -14.17 -5.88 2.44
CA ALA A 48 -13.78 -4.51 2.83
C ALA A 48 -14.99 -3.57 2.95
N PRO A 49 -15.94 -3.85 3.87
CA PRO A 49 -17.15 -3.04 4.01
C PRO A 49 -16.86 -1.58 4.34
N ASP A 50 -17.76 -0.69 3.91
CA ASP A 50 -17.73 0.73 4.30
C ASP A 50 -18.45 0.96 5.64
N VAL A 51 -19.32 0.03 6.03
CA VAL A 51 -20.02 -0.01 7.33
C VAL A 51 -20.45 -1.45 7.64
N VAL A 52 -20.40 -1.82 8.91
CA VAL A 52 -20.95 -3.09 9.41
C VAL A 52 -22.23 -2.82 10.19
N ILE A 53 -23.26 -3.63 9.97
CA ILE A 53 -24.50 -3.62 10.77
C ILE A 53 -24.60 -4.99 11.44
N THR A 54 -24.71 -5.03 12.75
CA THR A 54 -24.73 -6.30 13.50
C THR A 54 -25.75 -6.31 14.62
N ASP A 55 -26.32 -7.46 14.96
CA ASP A 55 -27.06 -7.62 16.21
C ASP A 55 -26.15 -7.62 17.45
N ILE A 56 -26.72 -7.27 18.60
CA ILE A 56 -26.02 -7.27 19.88
C ILE A 56 -25.86 -8.69 20.47
N GLU A 57 -26.86 -9.54 20.31
CA GLU A 57 -27.00 -10.84 20.98
C GLU A 57 -27.08 -11.96 19.94
N MET A 58 -25.94 -12.47 19.52
CA MET A 58 -25.87 -13.61 18.59
C MET A 58 -25.27 -14.85 19.28
N PRO A 59 -25.70 -16.06 18.91
CA PRO A 59 -25.09 -17.30 19.41
C PRO A 59 -23.59 -17.36 19.12
N GLY A 60 -22.78 -17.55 20.18
CA GLY A 60 -21.34 -17.78 20.08
C GLY A 60 -20.46 -16.54 20.03
N MET A 61 -20.99 -15.35 19.73
CA MET A 61 -20.23 -14.10 19.67
C MET A 61 -21.13 -12.90 19.93
N THR A 62 -20.73 -12.00 20.82
CA THR A 62 -21.50 -10.77 21.07
C THR A 62 -21.18 -9.70 20.03
N GLY A 63 -22.07 -8.72 19.84
CA GLY A 63 -21.78 -7.56 18.99
C GLY A 63 -20.53 -6.78 19.44
N LEU A 64 -20.16 -6.85 20.72
CA LEU A 64 -18.94 -6.22 21.24
C LEU A 64 -17.68 -6.95 20.76
N ASP A 65 -17.70 -8.28 20.82
CA ASP A 65 -16.61 -9.12 20.30
C ASP A 65 -16.46 -8.91 18.79
N LEU A 66 -17.58 -8.81 18.07
CA LEU A 66 -17.57 -8.53 16.64
C LEU A 66 -16.94 -7.17 16.32
N ILE A 67 -17.22 -6.12 17.11
CA ILE A 67 -16.58 -4.80 16.92
C ILE A 67 -15.06 -4.92 17.05
N ALA A 68 -14.57 -5.69 18.01
CA ALA A 68 -13.13 -5.92 18.19
C ALA A 68 -12.53 -6.65 16.97
N GLU A 69 -13.16 -7.73 16.50
CA GLU A 69 -12.74 -8.49 15.33
C GLU A 69 -12.75 -7.65 14.04
N VAL A 70 -13.79 -6.83 13.84
CA VAL A 70 -13.90 -5.93 12.68
C VAL A 70 -12.82 -4.85 12.73
N ARG A 71 -12.54 -4.27 13.90
CA ARG A 71 -11.53 -3.22 14.05
C ARG A 71 -10.10 -3.74 13.96
N ASP A 72 -9.86 -4.98 14.39
CA ASP A 72 -8.59 -5.68 14.14
C ASP A 72 -8.39 -5.96 12.65
N ALA A 73 -9.42 -6.47 11.98
CA ALA A 73 -9.37 -6.77 10.55
C ALA A 73 -9.31 -5.52 9.65
N GLN A 74 -10.04 -4.47 10.01
CA GLN A 74 -10.17 -3.24 9.25
C GLN A 74 -10.33 -2.03 10.19
N PRO A 75 -9.21 -1.45 10.68
CA PRO A 75 -9.24 -0.27 11.52
C PRO A 75 -10.09 0.89 10.95
N GLY A 76 -10.90 1.48 11.83
CA GLY A 76 -11.75 2.63 11.51
C GLY A 76 -13.07 2.31 10.81
N THR A 77 -13.35 1.05 10.45
CA THR A 77 -14.65 0.67 9.88
C THR A 77 -15.75 0.93 10.91
N PRO A 78 -16.77 1.74 10.56
CA PRO A 78 -17.86 2.04 11.48
C PRO A 78 -18.77 0.83 11.68
N VAL A 79 -19.20 0.59 12.92
CA VAL A 79 -20.10 -0.50 13.28
C VAL A 79 -21.39 0.03 13.89
N VAL A 80 -22.52 -0.35 13.30
CA VAL A 80 -23.88 -0.07 13.76
C VAL A 80 -24.40 -1.31 14.47
N VAL A 81 -24.89 -1.14 15.70
CA VAL A 81 -25.45 -2.25 16.48
C VAL A 81 -26.97 -2.16 16.49
N MET A 82 -27.63 -3.25 16.10
CA MET A 82 -29.06 -3.46 16.23
C MET A 82 -29.37 -4.06 17.61
N THR A 83 -30.43 -3.59 18.25
CA THR A 83 -30.81 -4.10 19.59
C THR A 83 -32.33 -4.05 19.79
N ALA A 84 -32.87 -5.02 20.51
CA ALA A 84 -34.28 -5.03 20.91
C ALA A 84 -34.59 -4.09 22.09
N HIS A 85 -33.60 -3.70 22.92
CA HIS A 85 -33.82 -2.88 24.11
C HIS A 85 -32.65 -1.93 24.41
N VAL A 86 -32.94 -0.63 24.57
CA VAL A 86 -31.95 0.42 24.91
C VAL A 86 -31.69 0.50 26.43
N SER A 87 -31.80 -0.62 27.16
CA SER A 87 -31.77 -0.61 28.63
C SER A 87 -30.37 -0.28 29.19
N VAL A 88 -30.33 0.33 30.38
CA VAL A 88 -29.12 0.84 31.05
C VAL A 88 -28.34 -0.30 31.73
N SER A 89 -28.03 -1.36 31.00
CA SER A 89 -27.14 -2.41 31.50
C SER A 89 -25.67 -2.02 31.34
N TYR A 90 -24.79 -2.57 32.18
CA TYR A 90 -23.34 -2.35 32.08
C TYR A 90 -22.77 -2.78 30.71
N ALA A 91 -23.33 -3.84 30.10
CA ALA A 91 -22.96 -4.29 28.76
C ALA A 91 -23.31 -3.24 27.69
N VAL A 92 -24.47 -2.59 27.80
CA VAL A 92 -24.88 -1.49 26.90
C VAL A 92 -23.99 -0.26 27.07
N SER A 93 -23.48 0.02 28.28
CA SER A 93 -22.60 1.17 28.50
C SER A 93 -21.20 0.97 27.89
N ALA A 94 -20.64 -0.24 27.94
CA ALA A 94 -19.38 -0.58 27.27
C ALA A 94 -19.54 -0.57 25.74
N LEU A 95 -20.64 -1.14 25.24
CA LEU A 95 -21.00 -1.11 23.82
C LEU A 95 -21.23 0.30 23.30
N ARG A 96 -21.86 1.20 24.08
CA ARG A 96 -22.08 2.59 23.68
C ARG A 96 -20.81 3.39 23.43
N ASN A 97 -19.70 3.01 24.06
CA ASN A 97 -18.40 3.62 23.81
C ASN A 97 -17.65 2.94 22.65
N ALA A 98 -18.07 1.74 22.25
CA ALA A 98 -17.40 0.93 21.24
C ALA A 98 -18.08 1.01 19.86
N ALA A 99 -19.41 1.03 19.80
CA ALA A 99 -20.17 1.13 18.55
C ALA A 99 -20.27 2.58 18.07
N ASP A 100 -20.40 2.76 16.76
CA ASP A 100 -20.52 4.09 16.14
C ASP A 100 -21.96 4.60 16.13
N GLU A 101 -22.95 3.70 16.11
CA GLU A 101 -24.39 4.03 16.16
C GLU A 101 -25.22 2.84 16.65
N PHE A 102 -26.43 3.10 17.16
CA PHE A 102 -27.41 2.07 17.54
C PHE A 102 -28.72 2.21 16.77
N LEU A 103 -29.29 1.07 16.39
CA LEU A 103 -30.64 0.97 15.82
C LEU A 103 -31.52 0.11 16.72
N THR A 104 -32.68 0.62 17.10
CA THR A 104 -33.62 -0.13 17.94
C THR A 104 -34.57 -0.93 17.06
N LYS A 105 -34.74 -2.22 17.33
CA LYS A 105 -35.72 -3.08 16.66
C LYS A 105 -37.13 -2.77 17.22
N PRO A 106 -38.18 -2.63 16.38
CA PRO A 106 -38.17 -2.76 14.93
C PRO A 106 -37.56 -1.53 14.24
N ILE A 107 -36.68 -1.78 13.25
CA ILE A 107 -35.87 -0.74 12.63
C ILE A 107 -36.65 -0.06 11.50
N ALA A 108 -36.75 1.27 11.55
CA ALA A 108 -37.34 2.03 10.46
C ALA A 108 -36.40 2.04 9.23
N SER A 109 -36.92 1.67 8.06
CA SER A 109 -36.12 1.59 6.82
C SER A 109 -35.41 2.90 6.47
N ALA A 110 -36.06 4.05 6.70
CA ALA A 110 -35.47 5.37 6.46
C ALA A 110 -34.29 5.66 7.39
N GLU A 111 -34.39 5.26 8.66
CA GLU A 111 -33.35 5.46 9.66
C GLU A 111 -32.12 4.60 9.37
N MET A 112 -32.32 3.30 9.11
CA MET A 112 -31.26 2.36 8.74
C MET A 112 -30.46 2.85 7.52
N VAL A 113 -31.16 3.28 6.47
CA VAL A 113 -30.54 3.79 5.24
C VAL A 113 -29.75 5.07 5.54
N SER A 114 -30.34 6.01 6.29
CA SER A 114 -29.69 7.27 6.66
C SER A 114 -28.40 7.05 7.45
N VAL A 115 -28.44 6.18 8.48
CA VAL A 115 -27.28 5.83 9.30
C VAL A 115 -26.20 5.14 8.46
N ALA A 116 -26.56 4.11 7.70
CA ALA A 116 -25.62 3.39 6.85
C ALA A 116 -24.95 4.31 5.83
N THR A 117 -25.71 5.17 5.14
CA THR A 117 -25.16 6.15 4.19
C THR A 117 -24.22 7.13 4.89
N ARG A 118 -24.62 7.72 6.03
CA ARG A 118 -23.82 8.73 6.73
C ARG A 118 -22.48 8.17 7.19
N LEU A 119 -22.48 6.98 7.80
CA LEU A 119 -21.27 6.34 8.32
C LEU A 119 -20.37 5.87 7.18
N ALA A 120 -20.92 5.19 6.17
CA ALA A 120 -20.16 4.75 5.00
C ALA A 120 -19.53 5.93 4.24
N ALA A 121 -20.29 7.03 4.05
CA ALA A 121 -19.78 8.25 3.45
C ALA A 121 -18.67 8.91 4.30
N GLY A 122 -18.87 8.96 5.62
CA GLY A 122 -17.88 9.47 6.57
C GLY A 122 -16.58 8.68 6.51
N PHE A 123 -16.66 7.36 6.52
CA PHE A 123 -15.52 6.47 6.44
C PHE A 123 -14.77 6.59 5.10
N ARG A 124 -15.49 6.61 3.97
CA ARG A 124 -14.86 6.85 2.66
C ARG A 124 -14.18 8.22 2.58
N ARG A 125 -14.79 9.27 3.12
CA ARG A 125 -14.15 10.60 3.19
C ARG A 125 -12.90 10.58 4.06
N ALA A 126 -12.95 9.94 5.23
CA ALA A 126 -11.81 9.81 6.12
C ALA A 126 -10.65 9.07 5.43
N GLN A 127 -10.93 7.95 4.76
CA GLN A 127 -9.95 7.22 3.95
C GLN A 127 -9.40 8.06 2.79
N ALA A 128 -10.25 8.83 2.10
CA ALA A 128 -9.81 9.73 1.02
C ALA A 128 -8.99 10.93 1.52
N SER A 129 -9.10 11.28 2.81
CA SER A 129 -8.40 12.41 3.44
C SER A 129 -7.09 12.04 4.15
N VAL A 130 -6.71 10.76 4.20
CA VAL A 130 -5.36 10.38 4.66
C VAL A 130 -4.37 11.03 3.68
N PRO A 131 -3.43 11.88 4.14
CA PRO A 131 -2.47 12.52 3.27
C PRO A 131 -1.68 11.43 2.55
N ARG A 132 -1.86 11.33 1.23
CA ARG A 132 -1.12 10.41 0.37
C ARG A 132 0.35 10.76 0.46
N ASN A 133 1.20 9.76 0.60
CA ASN A 133 2.63 9.98 0.56
C ASN A 133 3.06 10.43 -0.84
N VAL A 134 4.12 11.21 -0.86
CA VAL A 134 4.85 11.53 -2.08
C VAL A 134 6.21 10.87 -1.93
N VAL A 135 6.44 9.85 -2.75
CA VAL A 135 7.62 8.99 -2.70
C VAL A 135 8.59 9.40 -3.79
N LEU A 136 9.85 9.61 -3.43
CA LEU A 136 10.95 9.81 -4.38
C LEU A 136 11.99 8.71 -4.17
N ALA A 137 12.20 7.86 -5.17
CA ALA A 137 13.31 6.91 -5.19
C ALA A 137 14.47 7.45 -6.03
N ILE A 138 15.68 7.41 -5.50
CA ILE A 138 16.88 7.99 -6.12
C ILE A 138 17.90 6.88 -6.37
N GLY A 139 18.16 6.60 -7.65
CA GLY A 139 19.16 5.67 -8.14
C GLY A 139 20.34 6.39 -8.82
N ALA A 140 21.47 5.70 -8.89
CA ALA A 140 22.63 6.17 -9.64
C ALA A 140 22.44 5.84 -11.12
N HIS A 141 21.97 4.63 -11.43
CA HIS A 141 21.87 4.06 -12.77
C HIS A 141 20.47 3.51 -13.06
N PRO A 142 20.13 3.31 -14.35
CA PRO A 142 18.92 2.58 -14.75
C PRO A 142 18.97 1.14 -14.22
N ASP A 143 17.93 0.70 -13.48
CA ASP A 143 17.76 -0.59 -12.78
C ASP A 143 17.90 -0.54 -11.25
N ASP A 144 18.66 0.40 -10.69
CA ASP A 144 18.99 0.45 -9.26
C ASP A 144 17.74 0.45 -8.36
N VAL A 145 16.79 1.32 -8.70
CA VAL A 145 15.59 1.56 -7.91
C VAL A 145 14.63 0.38 -8.00
N GLU A 146 14.46 -0.17 -9.20
CA GLU A 146 13.58 -1.29 -9.47
C GLU A 146 14.10 -2.57 -8.78
N ILE A 147 15.42 -2.76 -8.73
CA ILE A 147 16.04 -3.85 -7.98
C ILE A 147 15.85 -3.67 -6.48
N GLY A 148 16.13 -2.47 -5.97
CA GLY A 148 16.13 -2.20 -4.54
C GLY A 148 14.72 -2.18 -3.92
N VAL A 149 13.81 -1.43 -4.54
CA VAL A 149 12.48 -1.11 -3.98
C VAL A 149 11.33 -1.20 -4.99
N GLY A 150 11.50 -1.88 -6.12
CA GLY A 150 10.45 -1.96 -7.16
C GLY A 150 9.11 -2.50 -6.64
N GLY A 151 9.14 -3.49 -5.74
CA GLY A 151 7.93 -4.04 -5.14
C GLY A 151 7.24 -3.04 -4.20
N LEU A 152 8.02 -2.32 -3.39
CA LEU A 152 7.53 -1.30 -2.48
C LEU A 152 6.98 -0.08 -3.22
N LEU A 153 7.61 0.32 -4.32
CA LEU A 153 7.09 1.40 -5.17
C LEU A 153 5.76 1.02 -5.82
N ALA A 154 5.62 -0.23 -6.28
CA ALA A 154 4.35 -0.74 -6.76
C ALA A 154 3.29 -0.70 -5.66
N ALA A 155 3.64 -1.11 -4.45
CA ALA A 155 2.77 -1.07 -3.28
C ALA A 155 2.31 0.36 -2.94
N HIS A 156 3.21 1.35 -2.99
CA HIS A 156 2.89 2.77 -2.84
C HIS A 156 1.90 3.25 -3.90
N ARG A 157 2.16 2.94 -5.17
CA ARG A 157 1.25 3.33 -6.26
C ARG A 157 -0.14 2.75 -6.06
N ALA A 158 -0.20 1.51 -5.63
CA ALA A 158 -1.41 0.77 -5.36
C ALA A 158 -2.20 1.41 -4.19
N ALA A 159 -1.50 1.86 -3.14
CA ALA A 159 -2.07 2.63 -2.03
C ALA A 159 -2.55 4.05 -2.43
N GLY A 160 -2.28 4.48 -3.67
CA GLY A 160 -2.65 5.78 -4.19
C GLY A 160 -1.60 6.87 -3.96
N ASP A 161 -0.43 6.52 -3.45
CA ASP A 161 0.67 7.46 -3.29
C ASP A 161 1.19 7.96 -4.66
N SER A 162 1.82 9.13 -4.65
CA SER A 162 2.51 9.64 -5.82
C SER A 162 3.95 9.14 -5.80
N VAL A 163 4.41 8.57 -6.92
CA VAL A 163 5.75 7.99 -7.03
C VAL A 163 6.56 8.74 -8.09
N ALA A 164 7.77 9.13 -7.72
CA ALA A 164 8.77 9.67 -8.63
C ALA A 164 10.08 8.87 -8.51
N ILE A 165 10.77 8.71 -9.64
CA ILE A 165 12.08 8.06 -9.73
C ILE A 165 13.07 9.09 -10.28
N LEU A 166 14.20 9.26 -9.62
CA LEU A 166 15.34 10.02 -10.10
C LEU A 166 16.50 9.07 -10.39
N THR A 167 16.95 9.06 -11.64
CA THR A 167 18.11 8.31 -12.08
C THR A 167 19.18 9.30 -12.54
N LEU A 168 20.35 9.28 -11.89
CA LEU A 168 21.35 10.35 -12.01
C LEU A 168 22.27 10.22 -13.24
N SER A 169 22.50 9.00 -13.72
CA SER A 169 23.30 8.68 -14.91
C SER A 169 22.46 7.88 -15.91
N ARG A 170 22.76 7.99 -17.20
CA ARG A 170 22.14 7.16 -18.26
C ARG A 170 22.75 5.77 -18.39
N GLY A 171 23.75 5.45 -17.55
CA GLY A 171 24.40 4.14 -17.55
C GLY A 171 25.18 3.84 -18.82
N SER A 172 25.80 4.86 -19.43
CA SER A 172 26.48 4.80 -20.73
C SER A 172 27.66 3.81 -20.79
N ARG A 173 28.14 3.28 -19.65
CA ARG A 173 29.18 2.23 -19.62
C ARG A 173 28.62 0.82 -19.43
N GLY A 174 27.35 0.67 -19.05
CA GLY A 174 26.67 -0.61 -18.90
C GLY A 174 25.92 -1.10 -20.14
N GLY A 175 25.87 -0.30 -21.21
CA GLY A 175 25.17 -0.58 -22.47
C GLY A 175 25.07 0.67 -23.35
N GLU A 176 24.36 0.60 -24.48
CA GLU A 176 24.05 1.80 -25.27
C GLU A 176 23.08 2.70 -24.48
N ALA A 177 23.49 3.95 -24.23
CA ALA A 177 22.75 4.88 -23.39
C ALA A 177 21.29 5.05 -23.82
N ASP A 178 21.04 5.16 -25.13
CA ASP A 178 19.70 5.34 -25.69
C ASP A 178 18.79 4.13 -25.39
N GLY A 179 19.32 2.90 -25.43
CA GLY A 179 18.57 1.71 -25.06
C GLY A 179 18.11 1.75 -23.60
N ARG A 180 19.03 2.05 -22.68
CA ARG A 180 18.74 2.08 -21.23
C ARG A 180 17.80 3.21 -20.81
N GLN A 181 17.78 4.32 -21.55
CA GLN A 181 16.77 5.36 -21.35
C GLN A 181 15.35 4.86 -21.64
N HIS A 182 15.16 4.14 -22.76
CA HIS A 182 13.86 3.58 -23.12
C HIS A 182 13.39 2.55 -22.09
N GLU A 183 14.31 1.74 -21.55
CA GLU A 183 14.01 0.77 -20.49
C GLU A 183 13.54 1.45 -19.20
N SER A 184 14.24 2.51 -18.77
CA SER A 184 13.84 3.30 -17.59
C SER A 184 12.47 3.94 -17.78
N LEU A 185 12.20 4.46 -18.98
CA LEU A 185 10.90 5.05 -19.33
C LEU A 185 9.79 3.99 -19.29
N ALA A 186 10.04 2.80 -19.84
CA ALA A 186 9.08 1.70 -19.83
C ALA A 186 8.76 1.23 -18.40
N ALA A 187 9.78 1.07 -17.55
CA ALA A 187 9.59 0.70 -16.15
C ALA A 187 8.81 1.79 -15.37
N ALA A 188 9.15 3.06 -15.57
CA ALA A 188 8.44 4.17 -14.93
C ALA A 188 6.98 4.28 -15.40
N GLU A 189 6.72 4.10 -16.71
CA GLU A 189 5.37 4.11 -17.28
C GLU A 189 4.52 2.95 -16.72
N MET A 190 5.08 1.74 -16.66
CA MET A 190 4.43 0.56 -16.06
C MET A 190 4.04 0.82 -14.59
N LEU A 191 4.91 1.48 -13.83
CA LEU A 191 4.66 1.83 -12.43
C LEU A 191 3.70 3.03 -12.27
N GLY A 192 3.43 3.77 -13.34
CA GLY A 192 2.76 5.07 -13.26
C GLY A 192 3.55 6.11 -12.45
N ALA A 193 4.89 5.99 -12.48
CA ALA A 193 5.82 6.87 -11.79
C ALA A 193 6.29 8.01 -12.69
N ARG A 194 6.60 9.16 -12.08
CA ARG A 194 7.25 10.27 -12.76
C ARG A 194 8.77 10.04 -12.81
N LEU A 195 9.34 9.91 -14.00
CA LEU A 195 10.80 9.73 -14.17
C LEU A 195 11.52 11.07 -14.35
N PHE A 196 12.61 11.26 -13.62
CA PHE A 196 13.63 12.28 -13.82
C PHE A 196 14.92 11.56 -14.22
N LEU A 197 15.34 11.72 -15.47
CA LEU A 197 16.52 11.06 -16.01
C LEU A 197 17.61 12.08 -16.35
N GLU A 198 18.66 12.08 -15.56
CA GLU A 198 19.79 12.98 -15.69
C GLU A 198 20.94 12.32 -16.46
N ASP A 199 21.98 13.10 -16.77
CA ASP A 199 23.09 12.69 -17.63
C ASP A 199 24.44 12.96 -16.97
N LEU A 200 24.56 12.61 -15.68
CA LEU A 200 25.86 12.66 -15.03
C LEU A 200 26.81 11.62 -15.62
N PRO A 201 28.11 11.91 -15.70
CA PRO A 201 29.10 10.96 -16.21
C PRO A 201 29.06 9.65 -15.43
N ASP A 202 28.69 8.58 -16.13
CA ASP A 202 28.61 7.24 -15.57
C ASP A 202 29.96 6.80 -14.99
N THR A 203 29.96 6.13 -13.84
CA THR A 203 31.15 5.74 -13.05
C THR A 203 31.96 6.90 -12.46
N ALA A 204 31.45 8.13 -12.54
CA ALA A 204 32.11 9.34 -12.03
C ALA A 204 31.10 10.30 -11.37
N ILE A 205 30.03 9.76 -10.76
CA ILE A 205 29.09 10.57 -9.98
C ILE A 205 29.80 11.09 -8.72
N SER A 206 29.72 12.40 -8.50
CA SER A 206 30.27 13.06 -7.31
C SER A 206 29.28 13.02 -6.13
N ASN A 207 29.78 13.06 -4.90
CA ASN A 207 28.97 13.25 -3.69
C ASN A 207 28.66 14.72 -3.38
N SER A 208 29.21 15.65 -4.17
CA SER A 208 29.00 17.09 -4.09
C SER A 208 28.22 17.59 -5.31
N ASP A 209 28.20 18.91 -5.51
CA ASP A 209 27.73 19.48 -6.78
C ASP A 209 28.49 18.87 -7.98
N PRO A 210 27.80 18.63 -9.11
CA PRO A 210 26.40 19.01 -9.40
C PRO A 210 25.34 18.07 -8.81
N THR A 211 25.71 16.92 -8.26
CA THR A 211 24.76 15.88 -7.80
C THR A 211 23.81 16.38 -6.72
N VAL A 212 24.34 17.09 -5.71
CA VAL A 212 23.50 17.67 -4.63
C VAL A 212 22.49 18.65 -5.20
N GLY A 213 22.92 19.62 -6.00
CA GLY A 213 22.02 20.58 -6.65
C GLY A 213 20.94 19.94 -7.54
N ILE A 214 21.27 18.85 -8.25
CA ILE A 214 20.29 18.09 -9.04
C ILE A 214 19.22 17.46 -8.13
N ILE A 215 19.64 16.77 -7.06
CA ILE A 215 18.70 16.15 -6.13
C ILE A 215 17.86 17.22 -5.43
N GLU A 216 18.45 18.34 -4.99
CA GLU A 216 17.73 19.45 -4.36
C GLU A 216 16.66 20.05 -5.29
N ARG A 217 16.95 20.20 -6.60
CA ARG A 217 15.96 20.63 -7.59
C ARG A 217 14.78 19.66 -7.68
N VAL A 218 15.05 18.36 -7.77
CA VAL A 218 14.00 17.34 -7.86
C VAL A 218 13.20 17.25 -6.56
N VAL A 219 13.85 17.35 -5.39
CA VAL A 219 13.18 17.39 -4.09
C VAL A 219 12.28 18.62 -3.98
N ALA A 220 12.72 19.79 -4.47
CA ALA A 220 11.90 21.00 -4.47
C ALA A 220 10.68 20.89 -5.40
N GLU A 221 10.83 20.17 -6.52
CA GLU A 221 9.74 19.97 -7.48
C GLU A 221 8.74 18.90 -7.04
N VAL A 222 9.24 17.77 -6.52
CA VAL A 222 8.42 16.62 -6.10
C VAL A 222 7.81 16.86 -4.71
N THR A 223 8.50 17.58 -3.83
CA THR A 223 8.12 17.76 -2.42
C THR A 223 7.87 16.43 -1.68
N PRO A 224 8.82 15.48 -1.70
CA PRO A 224 8.60 14.13 -1.19
C PRO A 224 8.43 14.10 0.34
N THR A 225 7.55 13.24 0.82
CA THR A 225 7.42 12.86 2.23
C THR A 225 8.31 11.67 2.59
N ILE A 226 8.60 10.81 1.61
CA ILE A 226 9.44 9.62 1.74
C ILE A 226 10.50 9.62 0.64
N VAL A 227 11.75 9.33 1.01
CA VAL A 227 12.84 9.09 0.05
C VAL A 227 13.45 7.70 0.23
N TYR A 228 13.62 7.00 -0.89
CA TYR A 228 14.44 5.80 -0.98
C TYR A 228 15.73 6.09 -1.75
N THR A 229 16.88 5.63 -1.27
CA THR A 229 18.16 5.80 -1.97
C THR A 229 19.14 4.67 -1.68
N HIS A 230 20.35 4.73 -2.23
CA HIS A 230 21.41 3.75 -1.97
C HIS A 230 21.89 3.78 -0.51
N SER A 231 22.38 2.66 0.01
CA SER A 231 23.16 2.61 1.27
C SER A 231 24.62 3.00 1.04
N ASP A 232 25.29 3.54 2.06
CA ASP A 232 26.75 3.75 2.04
C ASP A 232 27.52 2.41 2.08
N HIS A 233 26.87 1.34 2.55
CA HIS A 233 27.44 0.01 2.65
C HIS A 233 27.42 -0.74 1.31
N ASP A 234 27.96 -0.12 0.27
CA ASP A 234 27.94 -0.58 -1.11
C ASP A 234 29.36 -0.54 -1.71
N ARG A 235 29.76 -1.55 -2.50
CA ARG A 235 31.07 -1.56 -3.18
C ARG A 235 31.14 -0.59 -4.35
N HIS A 236 30.02 -0.21 -4.95
CA HIS A 236 29.95 0.69 -6.10
C HIS A 236 30.14 2.15 -5.69
N GLN A 237 31.08 2.84 -6.33
CA GLN A 237 31.45 4.21 -5.93
C GLN A 237 30.33 5.23 -6.17
N ASP A 238 29.62 5.10 -7.31
CA ASP A 238 28.47 5.96 -7.60
C ASP A 238 27.37 5.81 -6.55
N HIS A 239 27.08 4.59 -6.08
CA HIS A 239 26.01 4.37 -5.09
C HIS A 239 26.32 5.08 -3.78
N ARG A 240 27.56 4.98 -3.29
CA ARG A 240 28.03 5.72 -2.10
C ARG A 240 28.01 7.23 -2.31
N ALA A 241 28.38 7.70 -3.51
CA ALA A 241 28.33 9.12 -3.84
C ALA A 241 26.89 9.66 -3.84
N VAL A 242 25.97 8.91 -4.44
CA VAL A 242 24.53 9.21 -4.45
C VAL A 242 23.94 9.17 -3.06
N HIS A 243 24.30 8.18 -2.24
CA HIS A 243 23.92 8.11 -0.83
C HIS A 243 24.28 9.41 -0.10
N ALA A 244 25.56 9.81 -0.14
CA ALA A 244 26.04 11.01 0.53
C ALA A 244 25.34 12.28 0.02
N ALA A 245 25.17 12.43 -1.30
CA ALA A 245 24.48 13.58 -1.89
C ALA A 245 22.99 13.62 -1.52
N ALA A 246 22.30 12.48 -1.56
CA ALA A 246 20.89 12.35 -1.20
C ALA A 246 20.66 12.72 0.26
N LEU A 247 21.52 12.31 1.19
CA LEU A 247 21.38 12.67 2.61
C LEU A 247 21.48 14.18 2.86
N VAL A 248 22.31 14.89 2.11
CA VAL A 248 22.44 16.36 2.19
C VAL A 248 21.20 17.05 1.60
N ALA A 249 20.77 16.62 0.41
CA ALA A 249 19.66 17.22 -0.31
C ALA A 249 18.30 16.96 0.37
N THR A 250 18.16 15.85 1.08
CA THR A 250 16.90 15.41 1.72
C THR A 250 16.85 15.71 3.22
N ARG A 251 17.68 16.63 3.72
CA ARG A 251 17.77 16.97 5.16
C ARG A 251 16.46 17.44 5.80
N ARG A 252 15.48 17.87 5.00
CA ARG A 252 14.14 18.31 5.44
C ARG A 252 13.05 17.26 5.19
N VAL A 253 13.38 16.13 4.57
CA VAL A 253 12.44 15.03 4.35
C VAL A 253 12.38 14.18 5.62
N ASN A 254 11.16 13.92 6.07
CA ASN A 254 10.89 13.26 7.35
C ASN A 254 11.30 11.79 7.38
N THR A 255 11.13 11.10 6.25
CA THR A 255 11.44 9.67 6.14
C THR A 255 12.44 9.44 5.01
N VAL A 256 13.60 8.89 5.35
CA VAL A 256 14.65 8.52 4.40
C VAL A 256 15.16 7.13 4.75
N ALA A 257 15.12 6.23 3.76
CA ALA A 257 15.54 4.85 3.90
C ALA A 257 16.46 4.43 2.75
N CYS A 258 17.42 3.58 3.05
CA CYS A 258 18.36 3.04 2.07
C CYS A 258 17.94 1.63 1.65
N PHE A 259 17.95 1.36 0.34
CA PHE A 259 17.64 0.04 -0.20
C PHE A 259 18.89 -0.79 -0.44
N GLN A 260 18.71 -2.11 -0.56
CA GLN A 260 19.77 -3.03 -0.91
C GLN A 260 19.97 -3.07 -2.43
N SER A 261 21.14 -2.68 -2.90
CA SER A 261 21.56 -2.91 -4.30
C SER A 261 22.24 -4.29 -4.45
N PRO A 262 22.48 -4.77 -5.69
CA PRO A 262 23.31 -5.96 -5.96
C PRO A 262 24.77 -5.84 -5.50
N SER A 263 25.23 -4.61 -5.26
CA SER A 263 26.58 -4.30 -4.82
C SER A 263 26.65 -3.95 -3.32
N ALA A 264 25.53 -4.07 -2.60
CA ALA A 264 25.53 -3.99 -1.14
C ALA A 264 26.51 -5.01 -0.54
N THR A 265 27.30 -4.53 0.41
CA THR A 265 28.26 -5.34 1.15
C THR A 265 27.58 -6.07 2.31
N VAL A 266 28.31 -6.96 2.97
CA VAL A 266 27.83 -7.64 4.19
C VAL A 266 27.60 -6.69 5.37
N ASP A 267 28.07 -5.44 5.28
CA ASP A 267 27.84 -4.41 6.29
C ASP A 267 26.49 -3.70 6.13
N PHE A 268 25.75 -3.93 5.05
CA PHE A 268 24.37 -3.46 4.91
C PHE A 268 23.49 -4.05 6.02
N ARG A 269 22.92 -3.19 6.87
CA ARG A 269 22.20 -3.60 8.08
C ARG A 269 20.77 -3.07 8.05
N PRO A 270 19.88 -3.72 7.31
CA PRO A 270 18.48 -3.30 7.26
C PRO A 270 17.84 -3.52 8.62
N THR A 271 17.04 -2.53 9.04
CA THR A 271 16.28 -2.55 10.29
C THR A 271 14.78 -2.63 10.03
N ARG A 272 14.35 -2.52 8.77
CA ARG A 272 12.96 -2.59 8.35
C ARG A 272 12.83 -3.60 7.20
N PHE A 273 11.80 -4.43 7.25
CA PHE A 273 11.54 -5.50 6.29
C PHE A 273 10.09 -5.40 5.83
N VAL A 274 9.88 -4.87 4.63
CA VAL A 274 8.53 -4.54 4.14
C VAL A 274 8.05 -5.64 3.21
N SER A 275 6.86 -6.19 3.50
CA SER A 275 6.25 -7.20 2.64
C SER A 275 5.94 -6.63 1.26
N ILE A 276 6.31 -7.36 0.22
CA ILE A 276 5.94 -7.09 -1.17
C ILE A 276 5.07 -8.22 -1.74
N ASP A 277 4.43 -8.99 -0.85
CA ASP A 277 3.43 -9.98 -1.24
C ASP A 277 2.31 -9.27 -2.03
N GLY A 278 1.94 -9.83 -3.19
CA GLY A 278 1.00 -9.19 -4.12
C GLY A 278 1.63 -8.24 -5.15
N PHE A 279 2.89 -7.83 -4.96
CA PHE A 279 3.63 -6.96 -5.91
C PHE A 279 4.92 -7.59 -6.44
N THR A 280 5.21 -8.82 -6.05
CA THR A 280 6.41 -9.54 -6.51
C THR A 280 6.42 -9.69 -8.03
N GLU A 281 5.27 -10.00 -8.66
CA GLU A 281 5.17 -10.12 -10.12
C GLU A 281 5.46 -8.78 -10.80
N THR A 282 4.85 -7.70 -10.32
CA THR A 282 5.10 -6.34 -10.82
C THR A 282 6.58 -5.97 -10.70
N LYS A 283 7.25 -6.33 -9.59
CA LYS A 283 8.71 -6.14 -9.46
C LYS A 283 9.48 -6.87 -10.57
N LEU A 284 9.13 -8.11 -10.86
CA LEU A 284 9.79 -8.89 -11.92
C LEU A 284 9.53 -8.30 -13.31
N GLU A 285 8.32 -7.79 -13.58
CA GLU A 285 7.97 -7.10 -14.82
C GLU A 285 8.74 -5.78 -15.00
N LEU A 286 8.91 -5.01 -13.91
CA LEU A 286 9.75 -3.81 -13.91
C LEU A 286 11.19 -4.17 -14.29
N LEU A 287 11.75 -5.21 -13.68
CA LEU A 287 13.12 -5.67 -13.97
C LEU A 287 13.27 -6.23 -15.39
N ALA A 288 12.24 -6.91 -15.90
CA ALA A 288 12.21 -7.40 -17.27
C ALA A 288 12.24 -6.27 -18.32
N SER A 289 11.90 -5.03 -17.94
CA SER A 289 12.03 -3.87 -18.82
C SER A 289 13.50 -3.55 -19.14
N PHE A 290 14.45 -4.01 -18.32
CA PHE A 290 15.90 -3.80 -18.51
C PHE A 290 16.55 -4.97 -19.28
N ALA A 291 15.86 -5.45 -20.33
CA ALA A 291 16.22 -6.64 -21.09
C ALA A 291 17.60 -6.56 -21.76
N SER A 292 18.12 -5.36 -22.05
CA SER A 292 19.50 -5.18 -22.54
C SER A 292 20.56 -5.68 -21.54
N GLN A 293 20.19 -5.82 -20.27
CA GLN A 293 21.03 -6.35 -19.20
C GLN A 293 20.73 -7.82 -18.87
N ALA A 294 19.58 -8.34 -19.30
CA ALA A 294 19.13 -9.72 -19.05
C ALA A 294 19.96 -10.71 -19.88
N GLY A 295 20.84 -11.45 -19.19
CA GLY A 295 21.83 -12.35 -19.80
C GLY A 295 23.28 -11.88 -19.68
N ILE A 296 23.52 -10.66 -19.18
CA ILE A 296 24.84 -10.13 -18.84
C ILE A 296 25.05 -10.06 -17.33
N ARG A 297 23.96 -9.93 -16.55
CA ARG A 297 24.02 -9.68 -15.12
C ARG A 297 23.11 -10.63 -14.32
N ASP A 298 23.72 -11.62 -13.68
CA ASP A 298 23.05 -12.66 -12.87
C ASP A 298 22.10 -12.11 -11.79
N TYR A 299 22.36 -10.90 -11.29
CA TYR A 299 21.53 -10.29 -10.24
C TYR A 299 20.15 -9.83 -10.72
N LEU A 300 19.91 -9.75 -12.03
CA LEU A 300 18.60 -9.44 -12.62
C LEU A 300 17.76 -10.71 -12.86
N GLU A 301 18.33 -11.90 -12.68
CA GLU A 301 17.59 -13.13 -12.87
C GLU A 301 16.42 -13.22 -11.87
N PRO A 302 15.21 -13.60 -12.32
CA PRO A 302 14.03 -13.62 -11.46
C PRO A 302 14.22 -14.45 -10.18
N ASP A 303 14.92 -15.58 -10.27
CA ASP A 303 15.18 -16.45 -9.12
C ASP A 303 16.13 -15.81 -8.10
N PHE A 304 17.16 -15.08 -8.53
CA PHE A 304 18.04 -14.32 -7.63
C PHE A 304 17.28 -13.23 -6.87
N VAL A 305 16.43 -12.47 -7.58
CA VAL A 305 15.60 -11.41 -7.00
C VAL A 305 14.62 -12.00 -5.98
N LEU A 306 13.94 -13.09 -6.34
CA LEU A 306 13.00 -13.79 -5.46
C LEU A 306 13.70 -14.41 -4.26
N ALA A 307 14.86 -15.03 -4.45
CA ALA A 307 15.64 -15.64 -3.37
C ALA A 307 16.08 -14.58 -2.34
N THR A 308 16.49 -13.39 -2.82
CA THR A 308 16.86 -12.26 -1.95
C THR A 308 15.65 -11.76 -1.16
N ALA A 309 14.51 -11.54 -1.83
CA ALA A 309 13.29 -11.10 -1.15
C ALA A 309 12.79 -12.15 -0.13
N ARG A 310 12.90 -13.43 -0.48
CA ARG A 310 12.55 -14.56 0.37
C ARG A 310 13.47 -14.69 1.57
N TYR A 311 14.77 -14.44 1.40
CA TYR A 311 15.73 -14.46 2.50
C TYR A 311 15.37 -13.44 3.58
N TRP A 312 15.08 -12.19 3.16
CA TRP A 312 14.75 -11.12 4.10
C TRP A 312 13.39 -11.28 4.76
N SER A 313 12.46 -12.02 4.14
CA SER A 313 11.15 -12.31 4.72
C SER A 313 11.22 -13.02 6.07
N ARG A 314 12.35 -13.66 6.41
CA ARG A 314 12.56 -14.29 7.74
C ARG A 314 12.57 -13.30 8.90
N TYR A 315 12.77 -12.02 8.61
CA TYR A 315 12.80 -10.94 9.59
C TYR A 315 11.55 -10.03 9.55
N GLY A 316 10.67 -10.22 8.55
CA GLY A 316 9.44 -9.47 8.36
C GLY A 316 8.19 -10.35 8.43
N SER A 317 7.07 -9.79 8.01
CA SER A 317 5.83 -10.51 7.76
C SER A 317 5.66 -10.81 6.27
N GLY A 318 5.11 -11.96 5.90
CA GLY A 318 4.83 -12.32 4.50
C GLY A 318 5.84 -13.28 3.90
N LYS A 319 5.71 -13.52 2.58
CA LYS A 319 6.54 -14.48 1.84
C LYS A 319 7.77 -13.84 1.23
N ASN A 320 7.66 -12.61 0.73
CA ASN A 320 8.74 -11.86 0.10
C ASN A 320 8.82 -10.46 0.71
N CYS A 321 10.03 -10.01 1.03
CA CYS A 321 10.24 -8.68 1.60
C CYS A 321 11.38 -7.92 0.93
N GLU A 322 11.24 -6.60 0.85
CA GLU A 322 12.34 -5.69 0.54
C GLU A 322 12.94 -5.15 1.84
N PRO A 323 14.26 -5.28 2.04
CA PRO A 323 14.95 -4.78 3.22
C PRO A 323 15.29 -3.30 3.08
N LEU A 324 15.12 -2.55 4.16
CA LEU A 324 15.46 -1.13 4.24
C LEU A 324 16.32 -0.84 5.47
N GLU A 325 17.39 -0.08 5.26
CA GLU A 325 18.20 0.52 6.30
C GLU A 325 17.67 1.94 6.58
N ILE A 326 17.14 2.17 7.78
CA ILE A 326 16.46 3.43 8.09
C ILE A 326 17.48 4.49 8.51
N VAL A 327 17.52 5.61 7.78
CA VAL A 327 18.36 6.77 8.12
C VAL A 327 17.62 7.71 9.07
N ARG A 328 16.34 7.97 8.79
CA ARG A 328 15.42 8.74 9.64
C ARG A 328 13.97 8.40 9.30
N GLU A 329 13.10 8.46 10.30
CA GLU A 329 11.69 8.11 10.16
C GLU A 329 10.85 8.98 11.13
N ALA A 330 9.88 9.72 10.60
CA ALA A 330 8.86 10.41 11.40
C ALA A 330 7.44 9.82 11.21
N THR A 331 7.28 8.95 10.22
CA THR A 331 6.04 8.25 9.87
C THR A 331 6.40 6.81 9.56
N GLU A 332 5.66 5.85 10.10
CA GLU A 332 5.96 4.43 9.93
C GLU A 332 5.89 4.05 8.44
N LEU A 333 6.97 3.45 7.93
CA LEU A 333 7.03 2.84 6.59
C LEU A 333 6.19 1.56 6.58
N ALA A 334 4.87 1.72 6.61
CA ALA A 334 3.92 0.64 6.48
C ALA A 334 3.02 0.95 5.30
N VAL A 335 3.34 0.42 4.11
CA VAL A 335 2.27 0.01 3.21
C VAL A 335 1.67 -1.21 3.89
N THR A 336 0.56 -1.02 4.59
CA THR A 336 0.00 -2.09 5.39
C THR A 336 -0.50 -3.19 4.45
N HIS A 337 -0.48 -4.47 4.88
CA HIS A 337 -1.06 -5.57 4.10
C HIS A 337 -2.50 -5.27 3.62
N ARG A 338 -3.21 -4.38 4.33
CA ARG A 338 -4.52 -3.86 3.96
C ARG A 338 -4.48 -2.90 2.76
N ASP A 339 -3.52 -1.99 2.69
CA ASP A 339 -3.33 -1.10 1.53
C ASP A 339 -3.01 -1.92 0.28
N ILE A 340 -2.21 -2.98 0.47
CA ILE A 340 -1.88 -3.98 -0.54
C ILE A 340 -3.14 -4.73 -1.02
N GLU A 341 -3.93 -5.30 -0.11
CA GLU A 341 -5.16 -6.03 -0.49
C GLU A 341 -6.21 -5.13 -1.14
N THR A 342 -6.37 -3.90 -0.64
CA THR A 342 -7.30 -2.91 -1.19
C THR A 342 -6.92 -2.57 -2.62
N ALA A 343 -5.61 -2.42 -2.89
CA ALA A 343 -5.13 -2.06 -4.19
C ALA A 343 -5.10 -3.23 -5.19
N VAL A 344 -4.75 -4.45 -4.73
CA VAL A 344 -4.86 -5.68 -5.54
C VAL A 344 -6.31 -5.90 -6.01
N ARG A 345 -7.32 -5.53 -5.19
CA ARG A 345 -8.72 -5.56 -5.62
C ARG A 345 -9.07 -4.49 -6.64
N ALA A 346 -8.56 -3.27 -6.49
CA ALA A 346 -8.80 -2.19 -7.45
C ALA A 346 -8.26 -2.55 -8.85
N VAL A 347 -7.08 -3.15 -8.93
CA VAL A 347 -6.47 -3.60 -10.20
C VAL A 347 -7.27 -4.74 -10.86
N LYS A 348 -7.78 -5.70 -10.07
CA LYS A 348 -8.63 -6.80 -10.58
C LYS A 348 -10.01 -6.35 -11.08
N HIS A 349 -10.57 -5.27 -10.54
CA HIS A 349 -11.82 -4.70 -11.04
C HIS A 349 -11.62 -3.90 -12.33
N ALA A 350 -10.53 -3.13 -12.45
CA ALA A 350 -10.23 -2.40 -13.68
C ALA A 350 -9.99 -3.31 -14.90
N SER A 351 -9.35 -4.46 -14.68
CA SER A 351 -9.07 -5.45 -15.75
C SER A 351 -10.28 -6.30 -16.16
N HIS A 352 -11.36 -6.34 -15.35
CA HIS A 352 -12.62 -6.97 -15.74
C HIS A 352 -13.54 -6.06 -16.57
N ASP A 353 -13.48 -4.74 -16.38
CA ASP A 353 -14.29 -3.80 -17.17
C ASP A 353 -13.74 -3.61 -18.60
N GLU A 354 -12.43 -3.69 -18.82
CA GLU A 354 -11.83 -3.62 -20.16
C GLU A 354 -12.08 -4.89 -21.00
N GLY A 355 -12.30 -6.04 -20.36
CA GLY A 355 -12.66 -7.30 -21.03
C GLY A 355 -14.12 -7.41 -21.45
N ALA A 356 -15.01 -6.55 -20.91
CA ALA A 356 -16.44 -6.55 -21.22
C ALA A 356 -16.82 -5.57 -22.36
N GLN A 357 -15.86 -4.80 -22.87
CA GLN A 357 -16.04 -3.85 -23.98
C GLN A 357 -15.34 -4.25 -25.30
N ARG A 358 -14.89 -5.50 -25.43
CA ARG A 358 -14.36 -6.04 -26.70
C ARG A 358 -15.22 -7.15 -27.29
#